data_AF-A0A914ZG31-F1
#
_entry.id   AF-A0A914ZG31-F1
#
_cell.length_a   1.000
_cell.length_b   1.000
_cell.length_c   1.000
_cell.angle_alpha   90.00
_cell.angle_beta   90.00
_cell.angle_gamma   90.00
#
_symmetry.space_group_name_H-M   'P 1'
#
loop_
_entity.id
_entity.type
_entity.pdbx_description
1 polymer ?
#
loop_
_entity_poly.entity_id
_entity_poly.type
_entity_poly.pdbx_seq_one_letter_code
_entity_poly.pdbx_strand_id
1 'polypeptide(L)'
;MEAEKSSAENYIPKKATQQEEFLQKYPEFDGRGLLIAVMDFGVDISSPELQKTSEGLPKIIDSFNFNKDVKIDTSVIREVDTDNILIGLSGKKLKIPSFWKNPSGKWHLGIFLSEGDTEVRFEKYK
;
A
#
# COMPACT_ATOMS: atom_id res chain seq x y z
N MET A 1 14.71 -5.01 -22.53
CA MET A 1 15.10 -6.10 -21.61
C MET A 1 13.94 -6.25 -20.66
N GLU A 2 13.03 -7.21 -20.93
CA GLU A 2 11.94 -7.51 -19.99
C GLU A 2 12.58 -8.05 -18.72
N ALA A 3 12.21 -7.48 -17.57
CA ALA A 3 12.60 -8.03 -16.28
C ALA A 3 11.95 -9.42 -16.18
N GLU A 4 12.80 -10.43 -16.06
CA GLU A 4 12.38 -11.80 -15.76
C GLU A 4 11.58 -11.75 -14.45
N LYS A 5 10.26 -12.00 -14.53
CA LYS A 5 9.41 -12.07 -13.34
C LYS A 5 9.91 -13.22 -12.49
N SER A 6 10.62 -12.89 -11.41
CA SER A 6 10.98 -13.84 -10.36
C SER A 6 9.69 -14.45 -9.82
N SER A 7 9.41 -15.70 -10.18
CA SER A 7 8.27 -16.42 -9.64
C SER A 7 8.55 -16.78 -8.18
N ALA A 8 7.56 -16.65 -7.30
CA ALA A 8 7.67 -17.05 -5.88
C ALA A 8 8.14 -18.52 -5.71
N GLU A 9 8.02 -19.32 -6.77
CA GLU A 9 8.51 -20.69 -6.88
C GLU A 9 10.02 -20.83 -6.66
N ASN A 10 10.81 -19.79 -6.96
CA ASN A 10 12.26 -19.82 -6.76
C ASN A 10 12.68 -19.61 -5.29
N TYR A 11 11.80 -19.06 -4.44
CA TYR A 11 12.11 -18.78 -3.03
C TYR A 11 11.54 -19.81 -2.07
N ILE A 12 10.57 -20.62 -2.51
CA ILE A 12 9.92 -21.64 -1.68
C ILE A 12 10.45 -23.01 -2.13
N PRO A 13 11.13 -23.79 -1.27
CA PRO A 13 11.77 -25.05 -1.64
C PRO A 13 10.76 -26.21 -1.79
N LYS A 14 9.77 -26.07 -2.69
CA LYS A 14 8.63 -26.99 -2.86
C LYS A 14 9.05 -28.44 -3.08
N LYS A 15 10.03 -28.67 -3.97
CA LYS A 15 10.58 -30.00 -4.29
C LYS A 15 11.26 -30.67 -3.09
N ALA A 16 12.10 -29.92 -2.37
CA ALA A 16 12.79 -30.46 -1.19
C ALA A 16 11.79 -30.82 -0.07
N THR A 17 10.69 -30.06 0.04
CA THR A 17 9.61 -30.34 0.98
C THR A 17 8.59 -31.37 0.48
N GLN A 18 8.74 -31.90 -0.74
CA GLN A 18 7.80 -32.83 -1.39
C GLN A 18 6.35 -32.29 -1.47
N GLN A 19 6.21 -30.96 -1.55
CA GLN A 19 4.90 -30.30 -1.55
C GLN A 19 4.10 -30.67 -2.81
N GLU A 20 4.80 -30.80 -3.94
CA GLU A 20 4.18 -31.11 -5.24
C GLU A 20 3.61 -32.54 -5.24
N GLU A 21 4.39 -33.52 -4.77
CA GLU A 21 3.96 -34.92 -4.65
C GLU A 21 2.81 -35.07 -3.65
N PHE A 22 2.85 -34.32 -2.54
CA PHE A 22 1.78 -34.31 -1.55
C PHE A 22 0.45 -33.82 -2.16
N LEU A 23 0.47 -32.72 -2.92
CA LEU A 23 -0.72 -32.19 -3.58
C LEU A 23 -1.19 -33.08 -4.74
N GLN A 24 -0.30 -33.77 -5.46
CA GLN A 24 -0.70 -34.77 -6.45
C GLN A 24 -1.49 -35.92 -5.82
N LYS A 25 -1.09 -36.36 -4.62
CA LYS A 25 -1.76 -37.43 -3.88
C LYS A 25 -3.06 -36.96 -3.21
N TYR A 26 -3.08 -35.71 -2.73
CA TYR A 26 -4.23 -35.12 -2.04
C TYR A 26 -4.57 -33.74 -2.66
N PRO A 27 -5.24 -33.69 -3.81
CA PRO A 27 -5.48 -32.45 -4.56
C PRO A 27 -6.25 -31.37 -3.80
N GLU A 28 -7.07 -31.79 -2.84
CA GLU A 28 -7.92 -30.90 -2.03
C GLU A 28 -7.20 -30.35 -0.79
N PHE A 29 -5.95 -30.76 -0.54
CA PHE A 29 -5.19 -30.39 0.66
C PHE A 29 -4.26 -29.19 0.36
N ASP A 30 -4.78 -28.22 -0.40
CA ASP A 30 -4.10 -27.02 -0.86
C ASP A 30 -4.26 -25.81 0.08
N GLY A 31 -4.91 -26.02 1.23
CA GLY A 31 -5.16 -25.00 2.23
C GLY A 31 -6.50 -24.27 2.06
N ARG A 32 -7.37 -24.68 1.13
CA ARG A 32 -8.73 -24.15 1.03
C ARG A 32 -9.50 -24.28 2.34
N GLY A 33 -10.32 -23.29 2.66
CA GLY A 33 -11.07 -23.22 3.91
C GLY A 33 -10.25 -22.91 5.17
N LEU A 34 -8.93 -22.68 5.07
CA LEU A 34 -8.10 -22.24 6.19
C LEU A 34 -7.85 -20.74 6.18
N LEU A 35 -7.99 -20.11 7.34
CA LEU A 35 -7.60 -18.71 7.56
C LEU A 35 -6.28 -18.66 8.34
N ILE A 36 -5.29 -17.96 7.80
CA ILE A 36 -3.97 -17.79 8.41
C ILE A 36 -3.76 -16.29 8.69
N ALA A 37 -3.40 -15.95 9.91
CA ALA A 37 -2.90 -14.62 10.27
C ALA A 37 -1.36 -14.63 10.23
N VAL A 38 -0.78 -13.67 9.50
CA VAL A 38 0.68 -13.50 9.41
C VAL A 38 1.07 -12.21 10.14
N MET A 39 1.92 -12.33 11.15
CA MET A 39 2.50 -11.19 11.87
C MET A 39 3.94 -11.00 11.40
N ASP A 40 4.16 -9.99 10.56
CA ASP A 40 5.44 -9.63 9.97
C ASP A 40 5.52 -8.10 9.79
N PHE A 41 6.60 -7.58 9.23
CA PHE A 41 6.80 -6.14 8.97
C PHE A 41 5.93 -5.59 7.83
N GLY A 42 5.24 -6.45 7.09
CA GLY A 42 4.30 -6.05 6.04
C GLY A 42 4.26 -7.04 4.89
N VAL A 43 3.34 -6.80 3.95
CA VAL A 43 3.17 -7.61 2.75
C VAL A 43 2.74 -6.72 1.58
N ASP A 44 3.26 -6.99 0.38
CA ASP A 44 2.75 -6.36 -0.83
C ASP A 44 1.45 -7.05 -1.28
N ILE A 45 0.32 -6.50 -0.84
CA ILE A 45 -1.02 -7.00 -1.19
C ILE A 45 -1.37 -6.85 -2.69
N SER A 46 -0.59 -6.08 -3.46
CA SER A 46 -0.82 -5.87 -4.88
C SER A 46 -0.18 -6.95 -5.77
N SER A 47 0.63 -7.85 -5.19
CA SER A 47 1.25 -8.97 -5.88
C SER A 47 0.18 -9.84 -6.57
N PRO A 48 0.33 -10.16 -7.88
CA PRO A 48 -0.58 -11.04 -8.61
C PRO A 48 -0.81 -12.41 -7.93
N GLU A 49 0.21 -12.93 -7.26
CA GLU A 49 0.22 -14.23 -6.59
C GLU A 49 -0.59 -14.27 -5.28
N LEU A 50 -0.98 -13.09 -4.78
CA LEU A 50 -1.78 -12.90 -3.56
C LEU A 50 -3.22 -12.46 -3.82
N GLN A 51 -3.67 -12.45 -5.09
CA GLN A 51 -5.00 -11.97 -5.43
C GLN A 51 -6.11 -12.98 -5.15
N LYS A 52 -5.89 -14.25 -5.54
CA LYS A 52 -6.93 -15.28 -5.51
C LYS A 52 -6.43 -16.58 -4.89
N THR A 53 -7.34 -17.29 -4.23
CA THR A 53 -7.18 -18.67 -3.77
C THR A 53 -7.40 -19.64 -4.93
N SER A 54 -7.17 -20.94 -4.71
CA SER A 54 -7.50 -22.00 -5.67
C SER A 54 -9.00 -22.07 -6.01
N GLU A 55 -9.86 -21.60 -5.12
CA GLU A 55 -11.31 -21.50 -5.31
C GLU A 55 -11.74 -20.18 -5.98
N GLY A 56 -10.79 -19.33 -6.38
CA GLY A 56 -11.05 -18.05 -7.04
C GLY A 56 -11.52 -16.92 -6.11
N LEU A 57 -11.59 -17.17 -4.81
CA LEU A 57 -11.94 -16.19 -3.77
C LEU A 57 -10.76 -15.27 -3.45
N PRO A 58 -10.98 -14.06 -2.91
CA PRO A 58 -9.89 -13.18 -2.44
C PRO A 58 -8.98 -13.90 -1.42
N LYS A 59 -7.66 -13.82 -1.62
CA LYS A 59 -6.69 -14.51 -0.76
C LYS A 59 -6.27 -13.70 0.47
N ILE A 60 -6.17 -12.37 0.34
CA ILE A 60 -6.00 -11.47 1.48
C ILE A 60 -7.38 -10.89 1.81
N ILE A 61 -7.87 -11.16 3.02
CA ILE A 61 -9.15 -10.64 3.50
C ILE A 61 -8.98 -9.36 4.32
N ASP A 62 -7.83 -9.18 4.96
CA ASP A 62 -7.54 -8.03 5.80
C ASP A 62 -6.02 -7.81 5.96
N SER A 63 -5.62 -6.57 6.26
CA SER A 63 -4.24 -6.19 6.53
C SER A 63 -4.22 -5.04 7.53
N PHE A 64 -3.51 -5.24 8.64
CA PHE A 64 -3.42 -4.27 9.73
C PHE A 64 -1.97 -3.87 9.97
N ASN A 65 -1.74 -2.57 10.13
CA ASN A 65 -0.50 -2.07 10.68
C ASN A 65 -0.62 -1.94 12.20
N PHE A 66 0.12 -2.76 12.95
CA PHE A 66 0.17 -2.70 14.41
C PHE A 66 1.15 -1.64 14.94
N ASN A 67 1.94 -1.02 14.05
CA ASN A 67 2.80 0.07 14.45
C ASN A 67 1.97 1.32 14.79
N LYS A 68 2.54 2.17 15.64
CA LYS A 68 1.96 3.49 15.89
C LYS A 68 2.12 4.33 14.63
N ASP A 69 1.10 4.35 13.78
CA ASP A 69 1.04 5.26 12.65
C ASP A 69 1.24 6.69 13.15
N VAL A 70 2.08 7.44 12.44
CA VAL A 70 2.14 8.88 12.65
C VAL A 70 0.89 9.46 12.01
N LYS A 71 -0.10 9.76 12.84
CA LYS A 71 -1.28 10.51 12.40
C LYS A 71 -0.85 11.92 12.05
N ILE A 72 -0.91 12.26 10.76
CA ILE A 72 -0.74 13.62 10.29
C ILE A 72 -2.10 14.31 10.40
N ASP A 73 -2.18 15.37 11.20
CA ASP A 73 -3.38 16.21 11.26
C ASP A 73 -3.53 16.99 9.94
N THR A 74 -4.61 16.72 9.21
CA THR A 74 -4.96 17.37 7.95
C THR A 74 -6.19 18.28 8.07
N SER A 75 -6.54 18.69 9.29
CA SER A 75 -7.70 19.54 9.57
C SER A 75 -7.59 20.96 9.03
N VAL A 76 -6.38 21.45 8.75
CA VAL A 76 -6.16 22.79 8.21
C VAL A 76 -6.47 22.81 6.71
N ILE A 77 -7.45 23.64 6.33
CA ILE A 77 -7.86 23.81 4.93
C ILE A 77 -7.37 25.15 4.41
N ARG A 78 -6.81 25.17 3.20
CA ARG A 78 -6.44 26.41 2.47
C ARG A 78 -6.88 26.36 1.02
N GLU A 79 -7.07 27.53 0.44
CA GLU A 79 -7.28 27.73 -1.00
C GLU A 79 -5.98 28.26 -1.62
N VAL A 80 -5.81 28.04 -2.91
CA VAL A 80 -4.70 28.58 -3.68
C VAL A 80 -4.96 30.03 -4.03
N ASP A 81 -3.90 30.83 -4.16
CA ASP A 81 -3.98 32.19 -4.69
C ASP A 81 -4.08 32.20 -6.23
N THR A 82 -4.08 33.40 -6.82
CA THR A 82 -4.16 33.63 -8.27
C THR A 82 -3.00 33.03 -9.05
N ASP A 83 -1.85 32.78 -8.41
CA ASP A 83 -0.66 32.20 -9.02
C ASP A 83 -0.57 30.67 -8.79
N ASN A 84 -1.66 30.08 -8.27
CA ASN A 84 -1.76 28.68 -7.89
C ASN A 84 -0.78 28.28 -6.78
N ILE A 85 -0.51 29.20 -5.85
CA ILE A 85 0.37 29.03 -4.70
C ILE A 85 -0.46 28.97 -3.43
N LEU A 86 -0.07 28.10 -2.50
CA LEU A 86 -0.57 28.10 -1.12
C LEU A 86 0.59 28.11 -0.12
N ILE A 87 0.38 28.69 1.05
CA ILE A 87 1.37 28.63 2.13
C ILE A 87 1.18 27.32 2.90
N GLY A 88 2.21 26.50 3.02
CA GLY A 88 2.18 25.28 3.82
C GLY A 88 2.23 25.56 5.33
N LEU A 89 2.01 24.53 6.16
CA LEU A 89 2.09 24.66 7.62
C LEU A 89 3.50 24.97 8.12
N SER A 90 4.53 24.68 7.32
CA SER A 90 5.92 25.07 7.56
C SER A 90 6.23 26.53 7.20
N GLY A 91 5.26 27.28 6.64
CA GLY A 91 5.46 28.62 6.10
C GLY A 91 6.04 28.67 4.69
N LYS A 92 6.46 27.53 4.10
CA LYS A 92 6.95 27.47 2.71
C LYS A 92 5.81 27.70 1.71
N LYS A 93 6.12 28.37 0.60
CA LYS A 93 5.21 28.48 -0.56
C LYS A 93 5.17 27.15 -1.32
N LEU A 94 3.99 26.61 -1.53
CA LEU A 94 3.73 25.37 -2.26
C LEU A 94 2.97 25.73 -3.54
N LYS A 95 3.60 25.49 -4.70
CA LYS A 95 2.94 25.68 -5.99
C LYS A 95 2.19 24.41 -6.35
N ILE A 96 0.88 24.51 -6.52
CA ILE A 96 0.05 23.38 -6.89
C ILE A 96 0.20 23.13 -8.40
N PRO A 97 0.44 21.88 -8.84
CA PRO A 97 0.46 21.58 -10.26
C PRO A 97 -0.92 21.77 -10.89
N SER A 98 -0.99 22.46 -12.03
CA SER A 98 -2.27 22.79 -12.70
C SER A 98 -3.04 21.58 -13.21
N PHE A 99 -2.38 20.43 -13.40
CA PHE A 99 -3.02 19.18 -13.81
C PHE A 99 -3.72 18.44 -12.65
N TRP A 100 -3.54 18.88 -11.41
CA TRP A 100 -4.26 18.32 -10.27
C TRP A 100 -5.71 18.80 -10.27
N LYS A 101 -6.64 17.84 -10.37
CA LYS A 101 -8.07 18.12 -10.32
C LYS A 101 -8.56 18.11 -8.87
N ASN A 102 -8.94 19.28 -8.36
CA ASN A 102 -9.62 19.43 -7.08
C ASN A 102 -10.91 20.25 -7.28
N PRO A 103 -12.07 19.59 -7.49
CA PRO A 103 -13.34 20.28 -7.75
C PRO A 103 -13.77 21.21 -6.62
N SER A 104 -13.33 20.96 -5.39
CA SER A 104 -13.72 21.75 -4.22
C SER A 104 -12.93 23.05 -4.07
N GLY A 105 -11.77 23.17 -4.72
CA GLY A 105 -10.80 24.26 -4.51
C GLY A 105 -10.09 24.25 -3.15
N LYS A 106 -10.52 23.39 -2.21
CA LYS A 106 -10.03 23.31 -0.83
C LYS A 106 -8.93 22.27 -0.69
N TRP A 107 -7.81 22.66 -0.11
CA TRP A 107 -6.66 21.79 0.11
C TRP A 107 -6.46 21.53 1.60
N HIS A 108 -6.52 20.26 1.98
CA HIS A 108 -6.20 19.80 3.33
C HIS A 108 -4.69 19.71 3.49
N LEU A 109 -4.17 20.37 4.52
CA LEU A 109 -2.73 20.48 4.75
C LEU A 109 -2.36 19.68 5.99
N GLY A 110 -1.37 18.80 5.81
CA GLY A 110 -0.68 18.11 6.90
C GLY A 110 0.81 18.41 6.87
N ILE A 111 1.47 18.26 8.01
CA ILE A 111 2.93 18.33 8.11
C ILE A 111 3.45 17.11 8.84
N PHE A 112 4.42 16.44 8.23
CA PHE A 112 5.21 15.42 8.90
C PHE A 112 6.50 16.07 9.41
N LEU A 113 6.72 16.01 10.71
CA LEU A 113 7.92 16.49 11.36
C LEU A 113 8.74 15.27 11.78
N SER A 114 9.65 14.81 10.92
CA SER A 114 10.78 13.99 11.39
C SER A 114 11.90 14.93 11.84
N GLU A 115 12.63 14.53 12.89
CA GLU A 115 13.93 15.14 13.19
C GLU A 115 14.82 15.00 11.95
N GLY A 116 14.93 16.07 11.14
CA GLY A 116 15.89 16.15 10.05
C GLY A 116 15.38 16.67 8.71
N ASP A 117 14.13 16.39 8.28
CA ASP A 117 13.65 16.83 6.97
C ASP A 117 12.11 16.92 6.92
N THR A 118 11.59 18.02 6.40
CA THR A 118 10.14 18.28 6.26
C THR A 118 9.63 17.78 4.91
N GLU A 119 8.89 16.67 4.89
CA GLU A 119 8.15 16.22 3.69
C GLU A 119 6.66 16.59 3.86
N VAL A 120 6.12 17.42 2.95
CA VAL A 120 4.68 17.73 2.90
C VAL A 120 4.02 16.74 1.96
N ARG A 121 3.16 15.86 2.50
CA ARG A 121 2.35 14.94 1.71
C ARG A 121 0.96 15.52 1.49
N PHE A 122 0.51 15.51 0.23
CA PHE A 122 -0.86 15.80 -0.15
C PHE A 122 -1.57 14.47 -0.40
N GLU A 123 -2.59 14.14 0.38
CA GLU A 123 -3.47 13.02 0.06
C GLU A 123 -4.70 13.51 -0.71
N LYS A 124 -4.98 12.85 -1.83
CA LYS A 124 -6.23 13.01 -2.56
C LYS A 124 -7.27 12.10 -1.91
N TYR A 125 -8.17 12.66 -1.12
CA TYR A 125 -9.36 11.92 -0.73
C TYR A 125 -10.24 11.69 -1.97
N LYS A 126 -10.66 10.43 -2.16
CA LYS A 126 -11.62 10.01 -3.19
C LYS A 126 -13.01 10.54 -2.88
#